data_AF-A0A662R110-F1
#
_entry.id   AF-A0A662R110-F1
#
_cell.length_a   1.000
_cell.length_b   1.000
_cell.length_c   1.000
_cell.angle_alpha   90.00
_cell.angle_beta   90.00
_cell.angle_gamma   90.00
#
_symmetry.space_group_name_H-M   'P 1'
#
loop_
_entity.id
_entity.type
_entity.pdbx_description
1 polymer ?
#
loop_
_entity_poly.entity_id
_entity_poly.type
_entity_poly.pdbx_seq_one_letter_code
_entity_poly.pdbx_strand_id
1 'polypeptide(L)'
;MVIGMNKQLIICIVLALILTTSGCVEGEKKQENRIADIETSMGDMTVELYEARAPNTTANFIELANRGFYKDLTFHRVIDNFMIQGGDPKGDGTGGSGKTIKLETNPELTHV
;
A
#
# COMPACT_ATOMS: atom_id res chain seq x y z
N MET A 1 -31.96 -7.38 -50.26
CA MET A 1 -30.98 -6.40 -50.76
C MET A 1 -29.83 -6.32 -49.75
N VAL A 2 -28.90 -7.27 -49.81
CA VAL A 2 -27.60 -7.18 -49.14
C VAL A 2 -26.58 -7.38 -50.26
N ILE A 3 -25.83 -6.32 -50.53
CA ILE A 3 -24.93 -6.16 -51.67
C ILE A 3 -23.79 -7.18 -51.52
N GLY A 4 -23.43 -7.85 -52.62
CA GLY A 4 -22.37 -8.86 -52.67
C GLY A 4 -21.05 -8.29 -52.17
N MET A 5 -20.74 -8.59 -50.91
CA MET A 5 -19.54 -8.10 -50.23
C MET A 5 -18.37 -9.03 -50.61
N ASN A 6 -17.30 -8.44 -51.15
CA ASN A 6 -16.14 -9.16 -51.65
C ASN A 6 -15.56 -10.08 -50.57
N LYS A 7 -15.33 -11.36 -50.86
CA LYS A 7 -14.81 -12.36 -49.89
C LYS A 7 -13.50 -11.90 -49.24
N GLN A 8 -12.67 -11.14 -49.96
CA GLN A 8 -11.44 -10.56 -49.41
C GLN A 8 -11.71 -9.44 -48.40
N LEU A 9 -12.79 -8.66 -48.60
CA LEU A 9 -13.20 -7.60 -47.68
C LEU A 9 -13.79 -8.16 -46.38
N ILE A 10 -14.53 -9.28 -46.48
CA ILE A 10 -15.07 -9.99 -45.31
C ILE A 10 -13.91 -10.57 -44.46
N ILE A 11 -12.89 -11.15 -45.10
CA ILE A 11 -11.72 -11.72 -44.41
C ILE A 11 -10.95 -10.63 -43.63
N CYS A 12 -10.74 -9.45 -44.22
CA CYS A 12 -10.04 -8.35 -43.55
C CYS A 12 -10.80 -7.82 -42.31
N ILE A 13 -12.13 -7.78 -42.35
CA ILE A 13 -12.95 -7.31 -41.22
C ILE A 13 -12.91 -8.31 -40.05
N VAL A 14 -12.93 -9.62 -40.35
CA VAL A 14 -12.84 -10.67 -39.33
C VAL A 14 -11.44 -10.71 -38.70
N LEU A 15 -10.38 -10.53 -39.48
CA LEU A 15 -9.00 -10.44 -38.97
C LEU A 15 -8.81 -9.23 -38.04
N ALA A 16 -9.37 -8.06 -38.38
CA ALA A 16 -9.29 -6.86 -37.55
C ALA A 16 -10.03 -7.00 -36.20
N LEU A 17 -11.11 -7.79 -36.15
CA LEU A 17 -11.87 -8.09 -34.92
C LEU A 17 -11.16 -9.10 -33.98
N ILE A 18 -10.32 -9.99 -34.52
CA ILE A 18 -9.54 -10.95 -33.72
C ILE A 18 -8.30 -10.28 -33.10
N LEU A 19 -7.79 -9.20 -33.71
CA LEU A 19 -6.68 -8.40 -33.21
C LEU A 19 -7.03 -7.53 -31.98
N THR A 20 -8.30 -7.26 -31.70
CA THR A 20 -8.72 -6.48 -30.51
C THR A 20 -8.90 -7.33 -29.25
N THR A 21 -8.93 -8.66 -29.35
CA THR A 21 -9.03 -9.56 -28.18
C THR A 21 -7.67 -10.00 -27.62
N SER A 22 -6.56 -9.51 -28.18
CA SER A 22 -5.23 -9.63 -27.56
C SER A 22 -4.97 -8.57 -26.47
N GLY A 23 -6.01 -7.84 -26.05
CA GLY A 23 -6.00 -7.18 -24.75
C GLY A 23 -5.95 -8.26 -23.67
N CYS A 24 -4.75 -8.60 -23.21
CA CYS A 24 -4.55 -9.38 -21.99
C CYS A 24 -5.48 -8.84 -20.90
N VAL A 25 -6.33 -9.72 -20.37
CA VAL A 25 -6.89 -9.50 -19.04
C VAL A 25 -5.70 -9.61 -18.09
N GLU A 26 -5.07 -8.46 -17.78
CA GLU A 26 -4.13 -8.36 -16.68
C GLU A 26 -4.93 -8.59 -15.39
N GLY A 27 -4.92 -9.83 -14.92
CA GLY A 27 -5.34 -10.12 -13.56
C GLY A 27 -4.48 -9.28 -12.63
N GLU A 28 -5.12 -8.41 -11.86
CA GLU A 28 -4.43 -7.65 -10.81
C GLU A 28 -3.73 -8.66 -9.89
N LYS A 29 -2.39 -8.72 -9.95
CA LYS A 29 -1.63 -9.48 -8.98
C LYS A 29 -1.85 -8.81 -7.63
N LYS A 30 -2.61 -9.48 -6.76
CA LYS A 30 -2.73 -9.11 -5.36
C LYS A 30 -1.33 -9.12 -4.75
N GLN A 31 -0.76 -7.94 -4.54
CA GLN A 31 0.51 -7.79 -3.85
C GLN A 31 0.28 -8.13 -2.37
N GLU A 32 1.02 -9.11 -1.86
CA GLU A 32 1.02 -9.44 -0.43
C GLU A 32 1.58 -8.26 0.38
N ASN A 33 1.00 -8.04 1.56
CA ASN A 33 1.42 -6.96 2.46
C ASN A 33 2.82 -7.21 3.00
N ARG A 34 3.64 -6.16 3.09
CA ARG A 34 4.94 -6.28 3.75
C ARG A 34 4.79 -6.43 5.26
N ILE A 35 5.72 -7.17 5.84
CA ILE A 35 5.91 -7.32 7.28
C ILE A 35 7.06 -6.41 7.71
N ALA A 36 6.89 -5.73 8.83
CA ALA A 36 7.96 -5.00 9.50
C ALA A 36 8.19 -5.60 10.89
N ASP A 37 9.46 -5.89 11.19
CA ASP A 37 9.90 -6.27 12.52
C ASP A 37 10.45 -5.03 13.23
N ILE A 38 9.94 -4.81 14.45
CA ILE A 38 10.30 -3.71 15.32
C ILE A 38 11.03 -4.31 16.52
N GLU A 39 12.35 -4.24 16.48
CA GLU A 39 13.22 -4.66 17.59
C GLU A 39 13.16 -3.61 18.72
N THR A 40 12.92 -4.07 19.94
CA THR A 40 12.90 -3.18 21.11
C THR A 40 13.64 -3.79 22.29
N SER A 41 13.99 -2.98 23.28
CA SER A 41 14.61 -3.45 24.52
C SER A 41 13.71 -4.37 25.35
N MET A 42 12.41 -4.42 25.06
CA MET A 42 11.41 -5.24 25.75
C MET A 42 10.96 -6.45 24.94
N GLY A 43 11.61 -6.71 23.80
CA GLY A 43 11.27 -7.79 22.86
C GLY A 43 10.85 -7.27 21.50
N ASP A 44 10.69 -8.21 20.55
CA ASP A 44 10.40 -7.89 19.16
C ASP A 44 8.89 -7.87 18.90
N MET A 45 8.47 -6.93 18.05
CA MET A 45 7.09 -6.84 17.56
C MET A 45 7.07 -6.97 16.04
N THR A 46 6.27 -7.90 15.53
CA THR A 46 6.05 -8.07 14.09
C THR A 46 4.72 -7.43 13.70
N VAL A 47 4.73 -6.55 12.69
CA VAL A 47 3.53 -5.85 12.19
C VAL A 47 3.35 -6.07 10.70
N GLU A 48 2.12 -6.36 10.28
CA GLU A 48 1.72 -6.42 8.86
C GLU A 48 1.23 -5.03 8.40
N LEU A 49 1.71 -4.58 7.24
CA LEU A 49 1.40 -3.27 6.69
C LEU A 49 0.36 -3.39 5.58
N TYR A 50 -0.87 -2.93 5.81
CA TYR A 50 -1.97 -3.00 4.83
C TYR A 50 -1.84 -2.00 3.67
N GLU A 51 -0.88 -2.24 2.78
CA GLU A 51 -0.47 -1.30 1.72
C GLU A 51 -1.58 -0.98 0.72
N ALA A 52 -2.46 -1.94 0.42
CA ALA A 52 -3.59 -1.69 -0.47
C ALA A 52 -4.64 -0.75 0.15
N ARG A 53 -4.76 -0.73 1.49
CA ARG A 53 -5.81 0.02 2.21
C ARG A 53 -5.34 1.38 2.72
N ALA A 54 -4.04 1.54 2.99
CA ALA A 54 -3.42 2.78 3.46
C ALA A 54 -2.06 3.03 2.76
N PRO A 55 -2.03 3.15 1.42
CA PRO A 55 -0.80 3.13 0.63
C PRO A 55 0.18 4.25 0.97
N ASN A 56 -0.30 5.48 1.24
CA ASN A 56 0.59 6.59 1.56
C ASN A 56 1.17 6.44 2.97
N THR A 57 0.37 5.94 3.91
CA THR A 57 0.76 5.73 5.30
C THR A 57 1.80 4.63 5.41
N THR A 58 1.57 3.48 4.78
CA THR A 58 2.54 2.37 4.77
C THR A 58 3.80 2.75 4.00
N ALA A 59 3.69 3.39 2.83
CA ALA A 59 4.87 3.84 2.08
C ALA A 59 5.73 4.82 2.89
N ASN A 60 5.10 5.78 3.60
CA ASN A 60 5.81 6.71 4.47
C ASN A 60 6.50 5.99 5.64
N PHE A 61 5.81 5.04 6.29
CA PHE A 61 6.41 4.24 7.37
C PHE A 61 7.64 3.47 6.89
N ILE A 62 7.54 2.82 5.74
CA ILE A 62 8.60 2.00 5.14
C ILE A 62 9.78 2.85 4.70
N GLU A 63 9.53 4.02 4.10
CA GLU A 63 10.58 4.98 3.75
C GLU A 63 11.38 5.40 4.99
N LEU A 64 10.70 5.75 6.09
CA LEU A 64 11.33 6.15 7.34
C LEU A 64 12.10 4.99 7.99
N ALA A 65 11.52 3.80 8.04
CA ALA A 65 12.15 2.60 8.58
C ALA A 65 13.44 2.25 7.82
N ASN A 66 13.39 2.20 6.49
CA ASN A 66 14.55 1.87 5.65
C ASN A 66 15.69 2.89 5.74
N ARG A 67 15.38 4.14 6.12
CA ARG A 67 16.38 5.19 6.36
C ARG A 67 16.89 5.23 7.80
N GLY A 68 16.46 4.30 8.66
CA GLY A 68 16.85 4.21 10.06
C GLY A 68 16.25 5.30 10.94
N PHE A 69 15.16 5.97 10.51
CA PHE A 69 14.57 7.09 11.25
C PHE A 69 14.12 6.71 12.67
N TYR A 70 13.60 5.49 12.84
CA TYR A 70 13.10 5.00 14.13
C TYR A 70 14.19 4.42 15.04
N LYS A 71 15.45 4.40 14.59
CA LYS A 71 16.54 3.82 15.37
C LYS A 71 16.75 4.61 16.66
N ASP A 72 16.89 3.88 17.77
CA ASP A 72 17.13 4.41 19.12
C ASP A 72 16.03 5.37 19.63
N LEU A 73 14.83 5.35 19.03
CA LEU A 73 13.69 6.13 19.52
C LEU A 73 12.93 5.40 20.63
N THR A 74 12.23 6.16 21.46
CA THR A 74 11.46 5.64 22.60
C THR A 74 9.95 5.67 22.36
N PHE A 75 9.23 4.80 23.08
CA PHE A 75 7.80 4.97 23.33
C PHE A 75 7.60 5.97 24.46
N HIS A 76 7.41 7.23 24.12
CA HIS A 76 7.35 8.34 25.09
C HIS A 76 6.00 8.45 25.81
N ARG A 77 4.97 7.74 25.33
CA ARG A 77 3.65 7.74 25.96
C ARG A 77 3.09 6.32 26.05
N VAL A 78 2.80 5.89 27.26
CA VAL A 78 2.26 4.58 27.60
C VAL A 78 1.05 4.79 28.49
N ILE A 79 -0.11 4.27 28.08
CA ILE A 79 -1.35 4.34 28.85
C ILE A 79 -1.94 2.94 28.95
N ASP A 80 -2.04 2.44 30.18
CA ASP A 80 -2.61 1.14 30.49
C ASP A 80 -4.01 0.98 29.92
N ASN A 81 -4.26 -0.19 29.31
CA ASN A 81 -5.53 -0.53 28.65
C ASN A 81 -5.94 0.45 27.52
N PHE A 82 -4.98 1.15 26.92
CA PHE A 82 -5.25 2.01 25.77
C PHE A 82 -4.22 1.84 24.65
N MET A 83 -3.04 2.45 24.76
CA MET A 83 -2.02 2.39 23.70
C MET A 83 -0.64 2.79 24.18
N ILE A 84 0.35 2.45 23.35
CA ILE A 84 1.70 3.00 23.37
C ILE A 84 1.91 3.88 22.14
N GLN A 85 2.64 4.98 22.29
CA GLN A 85 2.94 5.91 21.22
C GLN A 85 4.45 6.22 21.20
N GLY A 86 5.03 6.12 20.02
CA GLY A 86 6.46 6.35 19.75
C GLY A 86 6.65 7.13 18.45
N GLY A 87 7.82 6.98 17.82
CA GLY A 87 8.12 7.61 16.52
C GLY A 87 8.45 9.11 16.57
N ASP A 88 8.78 9.63 17.76
CA ASP A 88 9.21 11.02 17.95
C ASP A 88 10.72 11.10 18.25
N PRO A 89 11.53 11.73 17.37
CA PRO A 89 12.96 11.97 17.62
C PRO A 89 13.30 12.79 18.87
N LYS A 90 12.37 13.63 19.36
CA LYS A 90 12.56 14.40 20.59
C LYS A 90 12.18 13.62 21.85
N GLY A 91 11.33 12.60 21.72
CA GLY A 91 10.82 11.82 22.84
C GLY A 91 9.88 12.58 23.77
N ASP A 92 9.37 13.76 23.38
CA ASP A 92 8.46 14.60 24.20
C ASP A 92 7.03 14.67 23.65
N GLY A 93 6.78 14.01 22.52
CA GLY A 93 5.50 13.98 21.81
C GLY A 93 5.30 15.12 20.82
N THR A 94 6.29 16.00 20.60
CA THR A 94 6.16 17.19 19.75
C THR A 94 6.98 17.14 18.47
N GLY A 95 7.83 16.14 18.29
CA GLY A 95 8.61 15.97 17.06
C GLY A 95 7.93 15.07 16.02
N GLY A 96 8.69 14.74 14.97
CA GLY A 96 8.23 13.92 13.86
C GLY A 96 9.23 13.95 12.70
N SER A 97 8.86 13.34 11.57
CA SER A 97 9.73 13.25 10.37
C SER A 97 9.89 14.57 9.61
N GLY A 98 9.15 15.61 9.98
CA GLY A 98 9.05 16.87 9.24
C GLY A 98 8.19 16.79 7.97
N LYS A 99 7.67 15.61 7.62
CA LYS A 99 6.77 15.39 6.48
C LYS A 99 5.36 15.09 6.99
N THR A 100 4.40 15.89 6.55
CA THR A 100 2.97 15.63 6.78
C THR A 100 2.40 14.90 5.56
N ILE A 101 1.62 13.84 5.80
CA ILE A 101 0.91 13.09 4.75
C ILE A 101 -0.60 13.28 4.90
N LYS A 102 -1.34 13.04 3.81
CA LYS A 102 -2.81 13.12 3.84
C LYS A 102 -3.37 11.95 4.64
N LEU A 103 -4.44 12.20 5.41
CA LEU A 103 -5.19 11.17 6.12
C LEU A 103 -5.77 10.13 5.13
N GLU A 104 -5.59 8.86 5.47
CA GLU A 104 -6.21 7.72 4.80
C GLU A 104 -7.14 7.01 5.78
N THR A 105 -8.39 6.80 5.37
CA THR A 105 -9.37 6.04 6.14
C THR A 105 -9.95 4.96 5.26
N ASN A 106 -10.10 3.75 5.79
CA ASN A 106 -10.74 2.64 5.10
C ASN A 106 -11.78 2.02 6.04
N PRO A 107 -13.05 1.83 5.62
CA PRO A 107 -14.11 1.27 6.47
C PRO A 107 -13.81 -0.13 7.03
N GLU A 108 -12.94 -0.90 6.38
CA GLU A 108 -12.51 -2.23 6.85
C GLU A 108 -11.46 -2.16 7.96
N LEU A 109 -10.82 -1.00 8.14
CA LEU A 109 -9.78 -0.78 9.15
C LEU A 109 -10.38 -0.05 10.35
N THR A 110 -10.75 -0.81 11.38
CA THR A 110 -11.36 -0.30 12.61
C THR A 110 -10.54 -0.71 13.83
N HIS A 111 -10.56 0.14 14.87
CA HIS A 111 -10.02 -0.20 16.19
C HIS A 111 -11.19 -0.81 16.96
N VAL A 112 -11.04 -2.08 17.36
CA VAL A 112 -12.06 -2.85 18.10
C VAL A 112 -11.64 -3.08 19.54
#